data_AF-A0A948BTL9-F1
#
_entry.id   AF-A0A948BTL9-F1
#
_cell.length_a   1.000
_cell.length_b   1.000
_cell.length_c   1.000
_cell.angle_alpha   90.00
_cell.angle_beta   90.00
_cell.angle_gamma   90.00
#
_symmetry.space_group_name_H-M   'P 1'
#
loop_
_entity.id
_entity.type
_entity.pdbx_description
1 polymer ?
#
loop_
_entity_poly.entity_id
_entity_poly.type
_entity_poly.pdbx_seq_one_letter_code
_entity_poly.pdbx_strand_id
1 'polypeptide(L)'
;MKLNIVLSMLVAVLFVGGVNISFAAGPHDENCVECHSVHYAKGDFIIGAEPNQKVDNPASATKADGIEALCLGCHNKDQGIMPIHLSTTHPTGIIPSYVNVPDKLLRDGKFSCVSCHNPHPSNNNYKYLVVDTEKGAKIGRFCAVCHTEQASDDMKKSAGAAEVKSGPQATPRVKVRMAKK
;
A
#
# COMPACT_ATOMS: atom_id res chain seq x y z
N MET A 1 -19.41 -62.03 20.51
CA MET A 1 -20.01 -61.26 19.40
C MET A 1 -20.10 -59.75 19.67
N LYS A 2 -20.45 -59.31 20.89
CA LYS A 2 -20.57 -57.86 21.20
C LYS A 2 -19.23 -57.10 21.29
N LEU A 3 -18.14 -57.74 21.71
CA LEU A 3 -16.83 -57.09 21.86
C LEU A 3 -16.17 -56.72 20.51
N ASN A 4 -16.32 -57.56 19.48
CA ASN A 4 -15.77 -57.30 18.14
C ASN A 4 -16.54 -56.19 17.40
N ILE A 5 -17.84 -56.01 17.68
CA ILE A 5 -18.64 -54.94 17.08
C ILE A 5 -18.24 -53.58 17.70
N VAL A 6 -18.02 -53.55 19.01
CA VAL A 6 -17.57 -52.32 19.71
C VAL A 6 -16.14 -51.95 19.31
N LEU A 7 -15.24 -52.93 19.16
CA LEU A 7 -13.86 -52.68 18.72
C LEU A 7 -13.80 -52.20 17.26
N SER A 8 -14.63 -52.78 16.37
CA SER A 8 -14.74 -52.31 14.98
C SER A 8 -15.37 -50.93 14.86
N MET A 9 -16.33 -50.56 15.73
CA MET A 9 -16.86 -49.20 15.77
C MET A 9 -15.82 -48.19 16.30
N LEU A 10 -15.00 -48.56 17.28
CA LEU A 10 -13.95 -47.68 17.80
C LEU A 10 -12.84 -47.42 16.77
N VAL A 11 -12.44 -48.45 16.02
CA VAL A 11 -11.46 -48.34 14.92
C VAL A 11 -12.03 -47.54 13.74
N ALA A 12 -13.32 -47.68 13.43
CA ALA A 12 -13.97 -46.87 12.41
C ALA A 12 -14.07 -45.39 12.81
N VAL A 13 -14.33 -45.07 14.08
CA VAL A 13 -14.34 -43.68 14.58
C VAL A 13 -12.93 -43.07 14.59
N LEU A 14 -11.89 -43.85 14.87
CA LEU A 14 -10.49 -43.39 14.79
C LEU A 14 -9.99 -43.24 13.35
N PHE A 15 -10.44 -44.08 12.41
CA PHE A 15 -10.09 -43.95 10.98
C PHE A 15 -10.91 -42.89 10.24
N VAL A 16 -12.14 -42.60 10.67
CA VAL A 16 -12.96 -41.52 10.08
C VAL A 16 -12.66 -40.17 10.76
N GLY A 17 -12.30 -40.16 12.05
CA GLY A 17 -12.00 -38.95 12.81
C GLY A 17 -10.54 -38.48 12.79
N GLY A 18 -9.58 -39.35 12.45
CA GLY A 18 -8.15 -39.09 12.64
C GLY A 18 -7.36 -38.50 11.47
N VAL A 19 -7.93 -38.37 10.26
CA VAL A 19 -7.15 -38.05 9.04
C VAL A 19 -7.40 -36.66 8.44
N ASN A 20 -8.21 -35.79 9.07
CA ASN A 20 -8.46 -34.45 8.52
C ASN A 20 -7.79 -33.29 9.27
N ILE A 21 -6.82 -33.57 10.14
CA ILE A 21 -6.01 -32.51 10.77
C ILE A 21 -4.63 -32.47 10.09
N SER A 22 -4.63 -32.30 8.77
CA SER A 22 -3.47 -31.71 8.10
C SER A 22 -3.54 -30.21 8.31
N PHE A 23 -2.84 -29.72 9.33
CA PHE A 23 -2.43 -28.33 9.42
C PHE A 23 -1.51 -28.03 8.24
N ALA A 24 -2.05 -27.54 7.13
CA ALA A 24 -1.27 -27.04 6.01
C ALA A 24 -1.97 -25.87 5.30
N ALA A 25 -2.45 -24.92 6.08
CA ALA A 25 -2.52 -23.50 5.76
C ALA A 25 -3.04 -22.80 7.02
N GLY A 26 -2.17 -22.15 7.79
CA GLY A 26 -2.62 -21.07 8.68
C GLY A 26 -3.28 -19.95 7.86
N PRO A 27 -3.78 -18.88 8.51
CA PRO A 27 -4.17 -17.66 7.81
C PRO A 27 -2.94 -17.06 7.13
N HIS A 28 -2.63 -17.54 5.93
CA HIS A 28 -1.53 -17.04 5.12
C HIS A 28 -2.16 -16.11 4.08
N ASP A 29 -1.77 -14.85 4.16
CA ASP A 29 -2.02 -13.79 3.18
C ASP A 29 -3.32 -12.99 3.30
N GLU A 30 -3.73 -12.62 4.51
CA GLU A 30 -5.04 -11.97 4.69
C GLU A 30 -5.22 -10.66 3.89
N ASN A 31 -4.16 -9.93 3.49
CA ASN A 31 -4.27 -8.75 2.58
C ASN A 31 -2.99 -8.41 1.79
N CYS A 32 -1.89 -9.16 1.96
CA CYS A 32 -0.60 -8.79 1.32
C CYS A 32 -0.58 -9.10 -0.19
N VAL A 33 -1.29 -10.17 -0.57
CA VAL A 33 -1.26 -10.70 -1.94
C VAL A 33 -2.16 -9.94 -2.92
N GLU A 34 -2.96 -9.00 -2.42
CA GLU A 34 -3.75 -8.09 -3.26
C GLU A 34 -2.85 -7.15 -4.06
N CYS A 35 -1.74 -6.72 -3.44
CA CYS A 35 -0.75 -5.85 -4.06
C CYS A 35 0.50 -6.64 -4.48
N HIS A 36 0.88 -7.70 -3.75
CA HIS A 36 2.07 -8.50 -4.03
C HIS A 36 1.74 -9.89 -4.63
N SER A 37 2.30 -10.24 -5.79
CA SER A 37 2.22 -11.58 -6.35
C SER A 37 3.50 -12.39 -6.13
N VAL A 38 3.47 -13.32 -5.17
CA VAL A 38 4.62 -14.17 -4.79
C VAL A 38 5.14 -15.09 -5.90
N HIS A 39 4.32 -15.34 -6.93
CA HIS A 39 4.68 -16.21 -8.05
C HIS A 39 4.64 -15.50 -9.42
N TYR A 40 3.87 -14.43 -9.57
CA TYR A 40 3.59 -13.80 -10.86
C TYR A 40 3.69 -12.27 -10.80
N ALA A 41 4.72 -11.76 -10.12
CA ALA A 41 4.99 -10.33 -10.07
C ALA A 41 5.13 -9.74 -11.48
N LYS A 42 4.45 -8.61 -11.71
CA LYS A 42 4.48 -7.82 -12.95
C LYS A 42 5.34 -6.56 -12.83
N GLY A 43 5.65 -6.15 -11.60
CA GLY A 43 6.54 -5.03 -11.30
C GLY A 43 7.64 -5.41 -10.31
N ASP A 44 8.46 -4.42 -9.96
CA ASP A 44 9.46 -4.57 -8.90
C ASP A 44 8.81 -4.95 -7.57
N PHE A 45 9.60 -5.49 -6.62
CA PHE A 45 9.14 -5.78 -5.25
C PHE A 45 7.89 -6.67 -5.17
N ILE A 46 7.81 -7.68 -6.04
CA ILE A 46 6.72 -8.65 -6.01
C ILE A 46 5.38 -7.99 -6.39
N ILE A 47 5.34 -6.77 -6.94
CA ILE A 47 4.07 -6.12 -7.27
C ILE A 47 3.29 -6.93 -8.32
N GLY A 48 2.00 -7.19 -8.05
CA GLY A 48 1.11 -7.95 -8.94
C GLY A 48 0.53 -7.15 -10.11
N ALA A 49 0.61 -5.82 -10.07
CA ALA A 49 0.17 -4.92 -11.13
C ALA A 49 1.33 -4.42 -11.99
N GLU A 50 1.09 -4.27 -13.29
CA GLU A 50 2.09 -3.69 -14.20
C GLU A 50 2.09 -2.16 -14.05
N PRO A 51 3.25 -1.51 -13.84
CA PRO A 51 3.33 -0.06 -13.78
C PRO A 51 2.82 0.60 -15.06
N ASN A 52 1.91 1.57 -14.94
CA ASN A 52 1.33 2.25 -16.09
C ASN A 52 2.15 3.47 -16.51
N GLN A 53 3.19 3.23 -17.32
CA GLN A 53 4.07 4.26 -17.87
C GLN A 53 3.49 4.97 -19.12
N LYS A 54 2.22 4.72 -19.46
CA LYS A 54 1.57 5.33 -20.64
C LYS A 54 0.91 6.67 -20.31
N VAL A 55 0.63 6.91 -19.03
CA VAL A 55 -0.05 8.12 -18.54
C VAL A 55 0.89 9.31 -18.58
N ASP A 56 0.46 10.41 -19.20
CA ASP A 56 1.17 11.69 -19.13
C ASP A 56 0.99 12.32 -17.75
N ASN A 57 2.10 12.72 -17.13
CA ASN A 57 2.11 13.45 -15.88
C ASN A 57 2.22 14.96 -16.19
N PRO A 58 1.14 15.75 -16.01
CA PRO A 58 1.15 17.18 -16.31
C PRO A 58 2.07 17.98 -15.38
N ALA A 59 2.38 17.46 -14.18
CA ALA A 59 3.24 18.14 -13.23
C ALA A 59 4.72 18.06 -13.60
N SER A 60 5.17 16.92 -14.15
CA SER A 60 6.56 16.71 -14.55
C SER A 60 6.79 16.86 -16.05
N ALA A 61 5.74 17.06 -16.86
CA ALA A 61 5.78 17.08 -18.33
C ALA A 61 6.43 15.83 -18.95
N THR A 62 6.36 14.70 -18.25
CA THR A 62 6.89 13.39 -18.70
C THR A 62 5.84 12.32 -18.48
N LYS A 63 6.11 11.09 -18.92
CA LYS A 63 5.27 9.94 -18.55
C LYS A 63 5.41 9.63 -17.06
N ALA A 64 4.34 9.12 -16.46
CA ALA A 64 4.39 8.61 -15.10
C ALA A 64 5.49 7.53 -14.99
N ASP A 65 6.34 7.65 -13.98
CA ASP A 65 7.44 6.74 -13.68
C ASP A 65 7.37 6.28 -12.21
N GLY A 66 8.26 5.36 -11.82
CA GLY A 66 8.42 4.93 -10.43
C GLY A 66 7.10 4.60 -9.70
N ILE A 67 6.88 5.29 -8.57
CA ILE A 67 5.71 5.09 -7.71
C ILE A 67 4.42 5.58 -8.39
N GLU A 68 4.46 6.67 -9.16
CA GLU A 68 3.29 7.16 -9.88
C GLU A 68 2.79 6.12 -10.88
N ALA A 69 3.70 5.55 -11.69
CA ALA A 69 3.36 4.49 -12.62
C ALA A 69 2.81 3.25 -11.91
N LEU A 70 3.42 2.87 -10.78
CA LEU A 70 2.95 1.75 -9.96
C LEU A 70 1.51 1.97 -9.48
N CYS A 71 1.22 3.12 -8.86
CA CYS A 71 -0.12 3.44 -8.37
C CYS A 71 -1.13 3.46 -9.52
N LEU A 72 -0.77 4.06 -10.66
CA LEU A 72 -1.61 4.11 -11.87
C LEU A 72 -1.76 2.76 -12.57
N GLY A 73 -0.95 1.76 -12.22
CA GLY A 73 -1.11 0.36 -12.62
C GLY A 73 -2.41 -0.24 -12.08
N CYS A 74 -2.90 0.24 -10.92
CA CYS A 74 -4.18 -0.16 -10.33
C CYS A 74 -5.23 0.97 -10.25
N HIS A 75 -4.81 2.23 -10.22
CA HIS A 75 -5.74 3.37 -10.21
C HIS A 75 -6.04 3.84 -11.64
N ASN A 76 -6.54 2.93 -12.46
CA ASN A 76 -6.93 3.21 -13.84
C ASN A 76 -8.32 2.63 -14.14
N LYS A 77 -8.80 2.85 -15.36
CA LYS A 77 -10.15 2.45 -15.78
C LYS A 77 -10.30 0.96 -16.08
N ASP A 78 -9.18 0.26 -16.33
CA ASP A 78 -9.15 -1.08 -16.89
C ASP A 78 -8.95 -2.16 -15.82
N GLN A 79 -8.26 -1.84 -14.73
CA GLN A 79 -7.93 -2.77 -13.64
C GLN A 79 -7.74 -2.05 -12.31
N GLY A 80 -7.99 -2.75 -11.21
CA GLY A 80 -7.68 -2.30 -9.85
C GLY A 80 -8.83 -1.61 -9.11
N ILE A 81 -8.53 -0.48 -8.46
CA ILE A 81 -9.45 0.26 -7.57
C ILE A 81 -9.83 1.61 -8.18
N MET A 82 -10.48 2.49 -7.39
CA MET A 82 -10.97 3.81 -7.83
C MET A 82 -9.96 4.55 -8.73
N PRO A 83 -10.29 4.83 -10.01
CA PRO A 83 -9.37 5.50 -10.92
C PRO A 83 -8.96 6.90 -10.42
N ILE A 84 -7.74 7.33 -10.73
CA ILE A 84 -7.26 8.68 -10.45
C ILE A 84 -6.79 9.37 -11.72
N HIS A 85 -6.95 10.70 -11.77
CA HIS A 85 -6.47 11.54 -12.86
C HIS A 85 -5.40 12.49 -12.33
N LEU A 86 -4.20 12.45 -12.91
CA LEU A 86 -3.09 13.29 -12.48
C LEU A 86 -3.36 14.79 -12.67
N SER A 87 -4.28 15.16 -13.57
CA SER A 87 -4.70 16.56 -13.79
C SER A 87 -5.57 17.14 -12.68
N THR A 88 -6.14 16.29 -11.81
CA THR A 88 -7.05 16.72 -10.73
C THR A 88 -6.55 16.34 -9.34
N THR A 89 -5.30 15.88 -9.23
CA THR A 89 -4.63 15.58 -7.96
C THR A 89 -3.53 16.58 -7.67
N HIS A 90 -2.95 16.53 -6.48
CA HIS A 90 -1.76 17.31 -6.17
C HIS A 90 -0.61 16.93 -7.13
N PRO A 91 0.21 17.88 -7.59
CA PRO A 91 1.41 17.57 -8.38
C PRO A 91 2.25 16.47 -7.73
N THR A 92 2.46 15.34 -8.41
CA THR A 92 3.27 14.18 -7.97
C THR A 92 4.34 13.85 -9.01
N GLY A 93 5.38 13.12 -8.63
CA GLY A 93 6.54 12.85 -9.48
C GLY A 93 7.46 14.06 -9.66
N ILE A 94 7.36 15.07 -8.79
CA ILE A 94 8.10 16.34 -8.89
C ILE A 94 8.96 16.60 -7.65
N ILE A 95 10.01 17.40 -7.79
CA ILE A 95 10.72 17.97 -6.64
C ILE A 95 9.93 19.22 -6.19
N PRO A 96 9.46 19.30 -4.94
CA PRO A 96 8.75 20.47 -4.45
C PRO A 96 9.60 21.73 -4.55
N SER A 97 9.01 22.82 -5.07
CA SER A 97 9.68 24.11 -5.23
C SER A 97 9.01 25.25 -4.47
N TYR A 98 7.74 25.10 -4.09
CA TYR A 98 6.92 26.17 -3.51
C TYR A 98 6.62 26.01 -2.02
N VAL A 99 6.70 24.78 -1.51
CA VAL A 99 6.35 24.44 -0.14
C VAL A 99 7.41 23.51 0.42
N ASN A 100 7.80 23.73 1.67
CA ASN A 100 8.71 22.84 2.36
C ASN A 100 7.97 21.56 2.76
N VAL A 101 8.24 20.46 2.05
CA VAL A 101 7.71 19.14 2.38
C VAL A 101 8.72 18.41 3.25
N PRO A 102 8.33 17.84 4.41
CA PRO A 102 9.24 17.05 5.24
C PRO A 102 9.89 15.90 4.47
N ASP A 103 11.22 15.73 4.58
CA ASP A 103 12.00 14.71 3.86
C ASP A 103 11.45 13.28 3.99
N LYS A 104 10.90 12.94 5.17
CA LYS A 104 10.27 11.63 5.43
C LYS A 104 9.07 11.32 4.51
N LEU A 105 8.44 12.36 3.95
CA LEU A 105 7.35 12.27 2.99
C LEU A 105 7.84 12.29 1.55
N LEU A 106 9.10 12.58 1.29
CA LEU A 106 9.68 12.49 -0.04
C LEU A 106 10.14 11.06 -0.35
N ARG A 107 10.20 10.75 -1.64
CA ARG A 107 10.78 9.52 -2.20
C ARG A 107 11.80 9.94 -3.23
N ASP A 108 13.07 9.66 -2.95
CA ASP A 108 14.20 10.08 -3.78
C ASP A 108 14.16 11.60 -4.08
N GLY A 109 13.80 12.40 -3.06
CA GLY A 109 13.64 13.85 -3.16
C GLY A 109 12.39 14.33 -3.90
N LYS A 110 11.58 13.42 -4.45
CA LYS A 110 10.31 13.75 -5.13
C LYS A 110 9.12 13.64 -4.18
N PHE A 111 8.15 14.53 -4.36
CA PHE A 111 6.80 14.39 -3.82
C PHE A 111 6.00 13.45 -4.73
N SER A 112 5.35 12.46 -4.12
CA SER A 112 4.76 11.32 -4.80
C SER A 112 3.41 10.95 -4.20
N CYS A 113 2.71 9.99 -4.81
CA CYS A 113 1.45 9.46 -4.24
C CYS A 113 1.61 9.05 -2.77
N VAL A 114 2.78 8.49 -2.42
CA VAL A 114 3.06 8.01 -1.06
C VAL A 114 3.54 9.08 -0.07
N SER A 115 3.67 10.33 -0.54
CA SER A 115 3.82 11.49 0.35
C SER A 115 2.53 11.77 1.13
N CYS A 116 1.38 11.35 0.59
CA CYS A 116 0.07 11.51 1.20
C CYS A 116 -0.50 10.18 1.70
N HIS A 117 -0.29 9.08 0.95
CA HIS A 117 -0.85 7.78 1.26
C HIS A 117 0.22 6.75 1.68
N ASN A 118 -0.08 5.94 2.69
CA ASN A 118 0.70 4.75 2.99
C ASN A 118 -0.24 3.54 2.93
N PRO A 119 -0.25 2.77 1.82
CA PRO A 119 -1.20 1.69 1.61
C PRO A 119 -0.87 0.42 2.42
N HIS A 120 0.23 0.40 3.17
CA HIS A 120 0.55 -0.76 4.00
C HIS A 120 -0.45 -0.93 5.15
N PRO A 121 -0.86 -2.17 5.51
CA PRO A 121 -1.87 -2.44 6.53
C PRO A 121 -1.59 -1.87 7.92
N SER A 122 -0.33 -1.58 8.25
CA SER A 122 0.05 -0.90 9.49
C SER A 122 -0.52 0.53 9.60
N ASN A 123 -0.94 1.12 8.47
CA ASN A 123 -1.60 2.41 8.44
C ASN A 123 -3.12 2.26 8.31
N ASN A 124 -3.81 2.45 9.43
CA ASN A 124 -5.27 2.40 9.53
C ASN A 124 -5.93 3.78 9.47
N ASN A 125 -5.19 4.83 9.10
CA ASN A 125 -5.72 6.18 9.00
C ASN A 125 -6.75 6.27 7.87
N TYR A 126 -7.60 7.30 7.93
CA TYR A 126 -8.63 7.55 6.93
C TYR A 126 -8.07 7.51 5.51
N LYS A 127 -8.59 6.58 4.68
CA LYS A 127 -8.15 6.37 3.29
C LYS A 127 -6.63 6.27 3.16
N TYR A 128 -5.98 5.62 4.12
CA TYR A 128 -4.52 5.42 4.13
C TYR A 128 -3.71 6.72 4.18
N LEU A 129 -4.25 7.84 4.65
CA LEU A 129 -3.48 9.07 4.80
C LEU A 129 -2.30 8.86 5.77
N VAL A 130 -1.16 9.50 5.52
CA VAL A 130 0.02 9.41 6.41
C VAL A 130 -0.20 10.11 7.75
N VAL A 131 -1.25 10.92 7.90
CA VAL A 131 -1.66 11.58 9.15
C VAL A 131 -3.08 11.19 9.50
N ASP A 132 -3.34 10.96 10.79
CA ASP A 132 -4.71 10.73 11.26
C ASP A 132 -5.52 12.03 11.23
N THR A 133 -6.62 11.98 10.49
CA THR A 133 -7.57 13.07 10.27
C THR A 133 -8.90 12.83 10.97
N GLU A 134 -8.96 11.93 11.96
CA GLU A 134 -10.19 11.58 12.68
C GLU A 134 -11.31 11.18 11.72
N LYS A 135 -11.03 10.14 10.92
CA LYS A 135 -11.96 9.64 9.88
C LYS A 135 -12.34 10.71 8.84
N GLY A 136 -11.46 11.66 8.57
CA GLY A 136 -11.63 12.73 7.59
C GLY A 136 -12.22 14.03 8.16
N ALA A 137 -12.67 14.05 9.41
CA ALA A 137 -13.25 15.25 10.04
C ALA A 137 -12.23 16.40 10.16
N LYS A 138 -10.94 16.08 10.26
CA LYS A 138 -9.85 17.05 10.42
C LYS A 138 -8.86 17.00 9.26
N ILE A 139 -9.37 17.04 8.02
CA ILE A 139 -8.50 17.02 6.83
C ILE A 139 -7.50 18.19 6.80
N GLY A 140 -7.88 19.37 7.34
CA GLY A 140 -7.00 20.53 7.43
C GLY A 140 -5.70 20.27 8.21
N ARG A 141 -5.72 19.37 9.20
CA ARG A 141 -4.53 18.92 9.94
C ARG A 141 -3.51 18.28 9.01
N PHE A 142 -3.96 17.47 8.05
CA PHE A 142 -3.09 16.83 7.08
C PHE A 142 -2.49 17.86 6.11
N CYS A 143 -3.30 18.78 5.59
CA CYS A 143 -2.82 19.84 4.68
C CYS A 143 -1.76 20.72 5.35
N ALA A 144 -1.98 21.06 6.63
CA ALA A 144 -1.10 21.90 7.43
C ALA A 144 0.27 21.27 7.74
N VAL A 145 0.51 20.00 7.41
CA VAL A 145 1.83 19.37 7.54
C VAL A 145 2.87 20.05 6.64
N CYS A 146 2.43 20.52 5.46
CA CYS A 146 3.29 21.20 4.50
C CYS A 146 2.86 22.67 4.32
N HIS A 147 1.55 22.92 4.26
CA HIS A 147 0.99 24.25 4.06
C HIS A 147 0.80 25.01 5.39
N THR A 148 1.89 25.15 6.15
CA THR A 148 1.84 25.76 7.49
C THR A 148 1.43 27.22 7.43
N GLU A 149 1.79 27.96 6.38
CA GLU A 149 1.45 29.39 6.24
C GLU A 149 -0.03 29.62 5.91
N GLN A 150 -0.68 28.65 5.27
CA GLN A 150 -2.10 28.69 4.91
C GLN A 150 -3.00 28.14 6.03
N ALA A 151 -2.41 27.54 7.06
CA ALA A 151 -3.13 26.94 8.18
C ALA A 151 -3.40 27.97 9.28
N SER A 152 -4.52 27.81 9.99
CA SER A 152 -4.77 28.49 11.26
C SER A 152 -3.84 27.96 12.35
N ASP A 153 -3.64 28.72 13.43
CA ASP A 153 -2.68 28.35 14.49
C ASP A 153 -3.05 27.05 15.20
N ASP A 154 -4.34 26.76 15.37
CA ASP A 154 -4.84 25.49 15.90
C ASP A 154 -4.50 24.32 14.96
N MET A 155 -4.59 24.51 13.64
CA MET A 155 -4.21 23.50 12.65
C MET A 155 -2.70 23.29 12.59
N LYS A 156 -1.89 24.35 12.67
CA LYS A 156 -0.43 24.24 12.77
C LYS A 156 -0.01 23.41 13.99
N LYS A 157 -0.59 23.70 15.15
CA LYS A 157 -0.32 22.95 16.39
C LYS A 157 -0.75 21.48 16.26
N SER A 158 -1.93 21.25 15.69
CA SER A 158 -2.47 19.90 15.47
C SER A 158 -1.61 19.08 14.50
N ALA A 159 -1.11 19.71 13.43
CA ALA A 159 -0.21 19.10 12.44
C ALA A 159 1.18 18.83 13.02
N GLY A 160 1.75 19.77 13.76
CA GLY A 160 3.05 19.60 14.41
C GLY A 160 3.07 18.49 15.47
N ALA A 161 1.94 18.22 16.11
CA ALA A 161 1.76 17.10 17.04
C ALA A 161 1.35 15.78 16.37
N ALA A 162 1.13 15.77 15.05
CA ALA A 162 0.68 14.59 14.34
C ALA A 162 1.81 13.58 14.12
N GLU A 163 1.54 12.33 14.47
CA GLU A 163 2.37 11.22 14.01
C GLU A 163 2.18 11.06 12.49
N VAL A 164 3.30 10.94 11.77
CA VAL A 164 3.32 10.70 10.33
C VAL A 164 3.69 9.25 10.08
N LYS A 165 2.69 8.44 9.71
CA LYS A 165 2.84 7.02 9.36
C LYS A 165 3.28 6.85 7.91
N SER A 166 4.45 7.38 7.55
CA SER A 166 5.01 7.19 6.21
C SER A 166 5.45 5.73 6.00
N GLY A 167 5.34 5.25 4.76
CA GLY A 167 5.85 3.92 4.42
C GLY A 167 7.38 3.86 4.57
N PRO A 168 7.99 2.66 4.69
CA PRO A 168 9.43 2.52 4.72
C PRO A 168 10.06 3.12 3.44
N GLN A 169 11.14 3.88 3.58
CA GLN A 169 12.02 4.23 2.47
C GLN A 169 12.88 2.99 2.15
N ALA A 170 12.26 1.96 1.56
CA ALA A 170 12.96 0.73 1.24
C ALA A 170 13.66 0.88 -0.11
N THR A 171 14.96 1.19 -0.09
CA THR A 171 15.83 0.81 -1.20
C THR A 171 15.88 -0.73 -1.28
N PRO A 172 15.76 -1.34 -2.48
CA PRO A 172 15.83 -2.79 -2.60
C PRO A 172 17.16 -3.29 -2.06
N ARG A 173 17.12 -4.11 -0.99
CA ARG A 173 18.33 -4.72 -0.42
C ARG A 173 18.95 -5.77 -1.35
N VAL A 174 18.21 -6.21 -2.38
CA VAL A 174 18.69 -7.16 -3.40
C VAL A 174 18.21 -6.70 -4.77
N LYS A 175 19.11 -6.16 -5.60
CA LYS A 175 18.87 -6.00 -7.04
C LYS A 175 19.00 -7.37 -7.69
N VAL A 176 17.90 -8.09 -7.90
CA VAL A 176 17.93 -9.26 -8.79
C VAL A 176 18.14 -8.70 -10.19
N ARG A 177 19.29 -8.98 -10.81
CA ARG A 177 19.53 -8.65 -12.22
C ARG A 177 18.48 -9.40 -13.04
N MET A 178 17.46 -8.70 -13.54
CA MET A 178 16.61 -9.22 -14.59
C MET A 178 17.52 -9.56 -15.79
N ALA A 179 17.62 -10.83 -16.13
CA ALA A 179 18.33 -11.26 -17.32
C ALA A 179 17.66 -10.59 -18.53
N LYS A 180 18.45 -9.85 -19.32
CA LYS A 180 17.98 -9.32 -20.61
C LYS A 180 17.53 -10.53 -21.45
N LYS A 181 16.25 -10.55 -21.83
CA LYS A 181 15.80 -11.37 -22.96
C LYS A 181 16.27 -10.74 -24.26
#